data_AF-A0A367LZ22-F1
#
_entry.id   AF-A0A367LZ22-F1
#
_cell.length_a   1.000
_cell.length_b   1.000
_cell.length_c   1.000
_cell.angle_alpha   90.00
_cell.angle_beta   90.00
_cell.angle_gamma   90.00
#
_symmetry.space_group_name_H-M   'P 1'
#
loop_
_entity.id
_entity.type
_entity.pdbx_description
1 polymer ?
#
loop_
_entity_poly.entity_id
_entity_poly.type
_entity_poly.pdbx_seq_one_letter_code
_entity_poly.pdbx_strand_id
1 'polypeptide(L)'
;VEGCRLRNWGRNLTELDAAIFVGKAASDAVIRGNDLRGAGFGVWLDATAGAQVLDNRIEGDESVRSQDRGNGIHLYAVKDALVRGNRVSHTRDGVYIDTSNDSSIEANRFEELRYGVHYMFTHNSRVTDNLTRRTRTGYALMQSRKLTVTGNRSIDDENYGILMNYITYSTLAGNRVEGVRSGSTGDAMISGAEGKA
;
A
#
# COMPACT_ATOMS: atom_id res chain seq x y z
N VAL A 1 9.95 -0.77 -17.23
CA VAL A 1 10.79 -1.81 -16.60
C VAL A 1 9.98 -3.08 -16.51
N GLU A 2 10.42 -4.16 -17.15
CA GLU A 2 9.57 -5.35 -17.31
C GLU A 2 10.36 -6.65 -17.26
N GLY A 3 9.79 -7.67 -16.58
CA GLY A 3 10.32 -9.03 -16.57
C GLY A 3 11.65 -9.20 -15.84
N CYS A 4 12.06 -8.23 -15.02
CA CYS A 4 13.35 -8.24 -14.34
C CYS A 4 13.28 -8.92 -12.98
N ARG A 5 14.43 -9.43 -12.52
CA ARG A 5 14.68 -9.81 -11.13
C ARG A 5 15.63 -8.80 -10.50
N LEU A 6 15.16 -8.02 -9.54
CA LEU A 6 15.94 -6.99 -8.86
C LEU A 6 16.13 -7.40 -7.41
N ARG A 7 17.37 -7.32 -6.91
CA ARG A 7 17.74 -7.78 -5.57
C ARG A 7 18.81 -6.86 -4.97
N ASN A 8 18.84 -6.76 -3.64
CA ASN A 8 19.91 -6.11 -2.88
C ASN A 8 20.14 -4.61 -3.21
N TRP A 9 19.09 -3.83 -3.44
CA TRP A 9 19.17 -2.39 -3.79
C TRP A 9 19.38 -1.45 -2.59
N GLY A 10 19.87 -1.97 -1.46
CA GLY A 10 20.10 -1.20 -0.24
C GLY A 10 18.93 -1.18 0.75
N ARG A 11 19.07 -0.37 1.80
CA ARG A 11 18.14 -0.25 2.94
C ARG A 11 18.08 1.14 3.58
N ASN A 12 18.81 2.11 3.05
CA ASN A 12 18.84 3.46 3.57
C ASN A 12 17.58 4.21 3.15
N LEU A 13 16.61 4.27 4.05
CA LEU A 13 15.35 4.96 3.79
C LEU A 13 15.49 6.49 3.68
N THR A 14 16.57 7.06 4.24
CA THR A 14 16.87 8.49 4.11
C THR A 14 17.40 8.82 2.72
N GLU A 15 18.21 7.93 2.14
CA GLU A 15 18.71 8.04 0.76
C GLU A 15 17.70 7.53 -0.28
N LEU A 16 16.53 7.07 0.17
CA LEU A 16 15.45 6.55 -0.67
C LEU A 16 15.86 5.32 -1.48
N ASP A 17 16.67 4.43 -0.90
CA ASP A 17 17.06 3.17 -1.54
C ASP A 17 15.82 2.41 -2.05
N ALA A 18 15.70 2.29 -3.36
CA ALA A 18 14.57 1.67 -4.04
C ALA A 18 15.01 0.72 -5.16
N ALA A 19 14.29 -0.38 -5.38
CA ALA A 19 14.59 -1.27 -6.51
C ALA A 19 14.36 -0.55 -7.84
N ILE A 20 13.27 0.23 -7.89
CA ILE A 20 12.91 1.07 -9.03
C ILE A 20 12.47 2.43 -8.47
N PHE A 21 13.18 3.49 -8.85
CA PHE A 21 12.84 4.86 -8.53
C PHE A 21 12.41 5.58 -9.81
N VAL A 22 11.17 6.08 -9.85
CA VAL A 22 10.64 6.90 -10.93
C VAL A 22 10.63 8.35 -10.46
N GLY A 23 11.55 9.14 -11.02
CA GLY A 23 11.68 10.55 -10.68
C GLY A 23 10.68 11.46 -11.41
N LYS A 24 10.58 12.68 -10.91
CA LYS A 24 9.62 13.73 -11.33
C LYS A 24 9.58 14.05 -12.82
N ALA A 25 10.68 13.80 -13.54
CA ALA A 25 10.78 14.08 -14.98
C ALA A 25 10.08 13.01 -15.84
N ALA A 26 9.74 11.85 -15.28
CA ALA A 26 9.07 10.79 -15.99
C ALA A 26 7.55 10.93 -15.93
N SER A 27 6.87 10.53 -16.99
CA SER A 27 5.42 10.27 -17.04
C SER A 27 5.17 8.91 -17.67
N ASP A 28 4.00 8.34 -17.42
CA ASP A 28 3.48 7.14 -18.09
C ASP A 28 4.42 5.92 -17.95
N ALA A 29 5.22 5.90 -16.89
CA ALA A 29 6.18 4.83 -16.63
C ALA A 29 5.44 3.53 -16.33
N VAL A 30 5.80 2.46 -17.03
CA VAL A 30 5.22 1.13 -16.82
C VAL A 30 6.25 0.22 -16.15
N ILE A 31 5.89 -0.29 -14.97
CA ILE A 31 6.65 -1.25 -14.16
C ILE A 31 5.82 -2.52 -14.08
N ARG A 32 6.19 -3.55 -14.86
CA ARG A 32 5.35 -4.73 -15.04
C ARG A 32 6.07 -6.06 -14.85
N GLY A 33 5.45 -7.00 -14.14
CA GLY A 33 5.88 -8.40 -14.14
C GLY A 33 7.31 -8.62 -13.59
N ASN A 34 7.75 -7.76 -12.68
CA ASN A 34 9.07 -7.87 -12.06
C ASN A 34 9.01 -8.66 -10.74
N ASP A 35 10.14 -9.23 -10.34
CA ASP A 35 10.34 -9.92 -9.06
C ASP A 35 11.41 -9.17 -8.25
N LEU A 36 10.96 -8.47 -7.21
CA LEU A 36 11.76 -7.55 -6.39
C LEU A 36 11.94 -8.13 -4.98
N ARG A 37 13.18 -8.31 -4.52
CA ARG A 37 13.47 -8.71 -3.13
C ARG A 37 14.57 -7.86 -2.47
N GLY A 38 14.25 -7.18 -1.38
CA GLY A 38 15.18 -6.25 -0.72
C GLY A 38 14.61 -5.55 0.51
N ALA A 39 15.46 -4.78 1.20
CA ALA A 39 15.11 -4.14 2.47
C ALA A 39 14.59 -2.69 2.32
N GLY A 40 15.03 -1.97 1.28
CA GLY A 40 14.54 -0.64 0.92
C GLY A 40 13.15 -0.66 0.26
N PHE A 41 12.79 0.44 -0.39
CA PHE A 41 11.50 0.55 -1.11
C PHE A 41 11.48 -0.39 -2.33
N GLY A 42 10.34 -1.02 -2.63
CA GLY A 42 10.23 -1.81 -3.85
C GLY A 42 10.19 -0.90 -5.08
N VAL A 43 9.08 -0.17 -5.21
CA VAL A 43 8.89 0.85 -6.24
C VAL A 43 8.60 2.19 -5.58
N TRP A 44 9.36 3.22 -5.95
CA TRP A 44 9.14 4.59 -5.53
C TRP A 44 8.70 5.44 -6.73
N LEU A 45 7.55 6.10 -6.61
CA LEU A 45 7.02 7.05 -7.59
C LEU A 45 7.04 8.45 -6.97
N ASP A 46 7.91 9.33 -7.49
CA ASP A 46 8.09 10.70 -6.99
C ASP A 46 7.52 11.72 -7.97
N ALA A 47 6.42 12.37 -7.59
CA ALA A 47 5.77 13.46 -8.32
C ALA A 47 5.61 13.20 -9.83
N THR A 48 5.17 11.98 -10.18
CA THR A 48 4.96 11.53 -11.56
C THR A 48 3.46 11.39 -11.89
N ALA A 49 3.13 11.38 -13.18
CA ALA A 49 1.78 11.21 -13.69
C ALA A 49 1.67 9.97 -14.58
N GLY A 50 0.53 9.28 -14.53
CA GLY A 50 0.22 8.16 -15.44
C GLY A 50 0.99 6.88 -15.18
N ALA A 51 1.75 6.79 -14.07
CA ALA A 51 2.59 5.66 -13.77
C ALA A 51 1.77 4.39 -13.46
N GLN A 52 2.21 3.25 -13.98
CA GLN A 52 1.54 1.96 -13.83
C GLN A 52 2.48 0.94 -13.20
N VAL A 53 2.07 0.38 -12.06
CA VAL A 53 2.77 -0.69 -11.34
C VAL A 53 1.89 -1.93 -11.41
N LEU A 54 2.24 -2.85 -12.30
CA LEU A 54 1.37 -3.94 -12.74
C LEU A 54 1.98 -5.31 -12.51
N ASP A 55 1.24 -6.21 -11.88
CA ASP A 55 1.57 -7.65 -11.81
C ASP A 55 2.99 -7.95 -11.27
N ASN A 56 3.53 -7.11 -10.39
CA ASN A 56 4.85 -7.32 -9.79
C ASN A 56 4.75 -8.17 -8.53
N ARG A 57 5.83 -8.90 -8.23
CA ARG A 57 6.07 -9.53 -6.93
C ARG A 57 7.10 -8.72 -6.17
N ILE A 58 6.78 -8.30 -4.95
CA ILE A 58 7.65 -7.46 -4.11
C ILE A 58 7.73 -8.09 -2.71
N GLU A 59 8.94 -8.42 -2.29
CA GLU A 59 9.20 -9.10 -1.03
C GLU A 59 10.22 -8.31 -0.20
N GLY A 60 9.83 -7.93 1.01
CA GLY A 60 10.72 -7.26 1.97
C GLY A 60 11.70 -8.21 2.67
N ASP A 61 12.65 -7.65 3.41
CA ASP A 61 13.61 -8.41 4.20
C ASP A 61 13.12 -8.64 5.64
N GLU A 62 12.76 -9.89 5.95
CA GLU A 62 12.26 -10.26 7.28
C GLU A 62 13.27 -10.09 8.42
N SER A 63 14.58 -10.08 8.12
CA SER A 63 15.62 -9.84 9.14
C SER A 63 15.65 -8.40 9.64
N VAL A 64 15.04 -7.47 8.90
CA VAL A 64 14.90 -6.06 9.27
C VAL A 64 13.62 -5.88 10.07
N ARG A 65 13.62 -5.04 11.11
CA ARG A 65 12.39 -4.72 11.87
C ARG A 65 11.37 -4.08 10.93
N SER A 66 10.09 -4.46 11.05
CA SER A 66 9.02 -4.00 10.14
C SER A 66 9.01 -2.47 9.92
N GLN A 67 9.19 -1.66 10.96
CA GLN A 67 9.22 -0.20 10.86
C GLN A 67 10.41 0.37 10.07
N ASP A 68 11.51 -0.37 9.99
CA ASP A 68 12.76 0.02 9.34
C ASP A 68 12.84 -0.49 7.89
N ARG A 69 11.81 -1.18 7.40
CA ARG A 69 11.71 -1.63 6.00
C ARG A 69 11.16 -0.51 5.12
N GLY A 70 11.49 -0.57 3.83
CA GLY A 70 10.80 0.21 2.82
C GLY A 70 9.36 -0.27 2.61
N ASN A 71 8.53 0.63 2.08
CA ASN A 71 7.20 0.25 1.57
C ASN A 71 7.38 -0.53 0.26
N GLY A 72 6.47 -1.47 -0.04
CA GLY A 72 6.54 -2.21 -1.29
C GLY A 72 6.35 -1.31 -2.49
N ILE A 73 5.31 -0.48 -2.43
CA ILE A 73 5.02 0.53 -3.44
C ILE A 73 4.77 1.86 -2.72
N HIS A 74 5.55 2.89 -3.04
CA HIS A 74 5.48 4.21 -2.45
C HIS A 74 5.10 5.25 -3.50
N LEU A 75 3.98 5.92 -3.29
CA LEU A 75 3.45 6.97 -4.16
C LEU A 75 3.49 8.29 -3.39
N TYR A 76 4.29 9.25 -3.86
CA TYR A 76 4.36 10.59 -3.28
C TYR A 76 4.07 11.64 -4.35
N ALA A 77 3.07 12.49 -4.10
CA ALA A 77 2.66 13.56 -5.00
C ALA A 77 2.30 13.11 -6.43
N VAL A 78 1.77 11.89 -6.60
CA VAL A 78 1.47 11.33 -7.92
C VAL A 78 0.05 11.66 -8.38
N LYS A 79 -0.18 11.60 -9.69
CA LYS A 79 -1.50 11.74 -10.30
C LYS A 79 -1.77 10.61 -11.29
N ASP A 80 -3.00 10.11 -11.31
CA ASP A 80 -3.44 9.12 -12.31
C ASP A 80 -2.57 7.86 -12.33
N ALA A 81 -2.17 7.39 -11.14
CA ALA A 81 -1.37 6.18 -11.01
C ALA A 81 -2.28 4.95 -10.96
N LEU A 82 -1.85 3.86 -11.59
CA LEU A 82 -2.51 2.56 -11.52
C LEU A 82 -1.60 1.52 -10.85
N VAL A 83 -2.01 1.04 -9.69
CA VAL A 83 -1.34 -0.04 -8.97
C VAL A 83 -2.25 -1.26 -9.01
N ARG A 84 -1.94 -2.25 -9.87
CA ARG A 84 -2.85 -3.37 -10.12
C ARG A 84 -2.18 -4.74 -10.18
N GLY A 85 -2.83 -5.74 -9.58
CA GLY A 85 -2.41 -7.14 -9.70
C GLY A 85 -1.10 -7.49 -8.98
N ASN A 86 -0.54 -6.58 -8.17
CA ASN A 86 0.73 -6.82 -7.49
C ASN A 86 0.56 -7.74 -6.28
N ARG A 87 1.63 -8.46 -5.95
CA ARG A 87 1.75 -9.27 -4.74
C ARG A 87 2.88 -8.70 -3.89
N VAL A 88 2.55 -8.19 -2.72
CA VAL A 88 3.51 -7.56 -1.82
C VAL A 88 3.48 -8.23 -0.46
N SER A 89 4.64 -8.63 0.05
CA SER A 89 4.76 -9.27 1.35
C SER A 89 6.02 -8.86 2.09
N HIS A 90 5.97 -8.90 3.42
CA HIS A 90 7.11 -8.65 4.31
C HIS A 90 7.78 -7.27 4.16
N THR A 91 7.20 -6.34 3.39
CA THR A 91 7.60 -4.93 3.38
C THR A 91 7.08 -4.22 4.63
N ARG A 92 7.33 -2.92 4.78
CA ARG A 92 6.68 -2.14 5.85
C ARG A 92 5.18 -2.03 5.58
N ASP A 93 4.82 -1.31 4.53
CA ASP A 93 3.45 -1.23 4.02
C ASP A 93 3.40 -1.84 2.60
N GLY A 94 2.23 -2.32 2.18
CA GLY A 94 2.00 -2.85 0.84
C GLY A 94 2.04 -1.72 -0.19
N VAL A 95 1.06 -0.83 -0.09
CA VAL A 95 1.05 0.48 -0.77
C VAL A 95 0.97 1.59 0.27
N TYR A 96 1.89 2.56 0.16
CA TYR A 96 1.78 3.85 0.83
C TYR A 96 1.54 4.91 -0.23
N ILE A 97 0.49 5.72 -0.07
CA ILE A 97 0.16 6.81 -0.99
C ILE A 97 -0.13 8.09 -0.21
N ASP A 98 0.57 9.15 -0.59
CA ASP A 98 0.52 10.44 0.09
C ASP A 98 0.42 11.59 -0.91
N THR A 99 -0.41 12.59 -0.59
CA THR A 99 -0.54 13.86 -1.31
C THR A 99 -0.80 13.63 -2.81
N SER A 100 -1.55 12.60 -3.15
CA SER A 100 -1.74 12.13 -4.53
C SER A 100 -3.20 12.30 -4.97
N ASN A 101 -3.51 12.17 -6.26
CA ASN A 101 -4.89 12.27 -6.73
C ASN A 101 -5.20 11.32 -7.89
N ASP A 102 -6.49 11.04 -8.09
CA ASP A 102 -7.04 10.33 -9.24
C ASP A 102 -6.38 8.95 -9.47
N SER A 103 -5.90 8.29 -8.41
CA SER A 103 -5.15 7.03 -8.51
C SER A 103 -6.03 5.82 -8.20
N SER A 104 -5.66 4.66 -8.72
CA SER A 104 -6.41 3.41 -8.54
C SER A 104 -5.51 2.29 -8.03
N ILE A 105 -5.90 1.69 -6.91
CA ILE A 105 -5.25 0.52 -6.30
C ILE A 105 -6.21 -0.65 -6.44
N GLU A 106 -5.93 -1.58 -7.34
CA GLU A 106 -6.90 -2.57 -7.82
C GLU A 106 -6.38 -4.00 -7.78
N ALA A 107 -7.16 -4.95 -7.27
CA ALA A 107 -6.87 -6.38 -7.37
C ALA A 107 -5.47 -6.80 -6.89
N ASN A 108 -4.89 -6.09 -5.93
CA ASN A 108 -3.59 -6.42 -5.34
C ASN A 108 -3.75 -7.36 -4.15
N ARG A 109 -2.66 -8.05 -3.79
CA ARG A 109 -2.57 -8.93 -2.63
C ARG A 109 -1.44 -8.48 -1.71
N PHE A 110 -1.79 -8.20 -0.46
CA PHE A 110 -0.88 -7.68 0.57
C PHE A 110 -0.86 -8.62 1.77
N GLU A 111 0.31 -9.14 2.16
CA GLU A 111 0.40 -10.18 3.20
C GLU A 111 1.58 -9.96 4.17
N GLU A 112 1.40 -10.33 5.43
CA GLU A 112 2.49 -10.39 6.43
C GLU A 112 3.27 -9.06 6.57
N LEU A 113 2.54 -7.94 6.60
CA LEU A 113 3.09 -6.60 6.60
C LEU A 113 2.29 -5.68 7.52
N ARG A 114 2.74 -4.45 7.74
CA ARG A 114 2.05 -3.52 8.66
C ARG A 114 0.71 -3.10 8.08
N TYR A 115 0.69 -2.33 7.00
CA TYR A 115 -0.54 -1.86 6.37
C TYR A 115 -0.66 -2.33 4.93
N GLY A 116 -1.77 -2.97 4.58
CA GLY A 116 -2.04 -3.37 3.19
C GLY A 116 -2.05 -2.17 2.26
N VAL A 117 -2.96 -1.24 2.54
CA VAL A 117 -3.02 0.07 1.90
C VAL A 117 -3.00 1.15 2.97
N HIS A 118 -2.08 2.10 2.85
CA HIS A 118 -1.94 3.26 3.73
C HIS A 118 -2.14 4.55 2.91
N TYR A 119 -3.28 5.19 3.12
CA TYR A 119 -3.74 6.38 2.42
C TYR A 119 -3.56 7.63 3.29
N MET A 120 -2.87 8.64 2.77
CA MET A 120 -2.69 9.96 3.41
C MET A 120 -2.98 11.07 2.39
N PHE A 121 -3.80 12.06 2.77
CA PHE A 121 -4.00 13.32 2.00
C PHE A 121 -4.30 13.15 0.49
N THR A 122 -4.99 12.08 0.11
CA THR A 122 -5.17 11.70 -1.31
C THR A 122 -6.65 11.71 -1.69
N HIS A 123 -6.98 12.17 -2.90
CA HIS A 123 -8.37 12.44 -3.27
C HIS A 123 -8.80 11.79 -4.59
N ASN A 124 -10.12 11.66 -4.79
CA ASN A 124 -10.75 11.16 -6.03
C ASN A 124 -10.22 9.80 -6.50
N SER A 125 -9.92 8.91 -5.55
CA SER A 125 -9.17 7.69 -5.85
C SER A 125 -9.98 6.43 -5.57
N ARG A 126 -9.52 5.31 -6.12
CA ARG A 126 -10.18 4.00 -6.02
C ARG A 126 -9.30 3.00 -5.30
N VAL A 127 -9.89 2.27 -4.37
CA VAL A 127 -9.27 1.10 -3.73
C VAL A 127 -10.26 -0.04 -3.92
N THR A 128 -10.01 -0.92 -4.89
CA THR A 128 -11.00 -1.91 -5.31
C THR A 128 -10.46 -3.32 -5.40
N ASP A 129 -11.26 -4.29 -4.96
CA ASP A 129 -11.01 -5.73 -5.10
C ASP A 129 -9.64 -6.20 -4.58
N ASN A 130 -9.03 -5.45 -3.66
CA ASN A 130 -7.76 -5.85 -3.05
C ASN A 130 -7.99 -6.91 -1.97
N LEU A 131 -6.94 -7.65 -1.65
CA LEU A 131 -6.89 -8.58 -0.54
C LEU A 131 -5.76 -8.22 0.41
N THR A 132 -6.08 -8.02 1.67
CA THR A 132 -5.13 -7.98 2.78
C THR A 132 -5.26 -9.26 3.60
N ARG A 133 -4.13 -9.84 3.99
CA ARG A 133 -4.12 -11.03 4.84
C ARG A 133 -3.01 -11.00 5.87
N ARG A 134 -3.35 -11.19 7.14
CA ARG A 134 -2.38 -11.20 8.27
C ARG A 134 -1.49 -9.95 8.25
N THR A 135 -2.12 -8.81 8.03
CA THR A 135 -1.50 -7.50 8.17
C THR A 135 -1.82 -6.90 9.54
N ARG A 136 -1.07 -5.90 10.00
CA ARG A 136 -1.40 -5.21 11.26
C ARG A 136 -2.66 -4.34 11.15
N THR A 137 -2.92 -3.79 9.98
CA THR A 137 -4.19 -3.17 9.59
C THR A 137 -4.37 -3.41 8.09
N GLY A 138 -5.53 -3.88 7.66
CA GLY A 138 -5.77 -4.13 6.23
C GLY A 138 -5.69 -2.84 5.42
N TYR A 139 -6.66 -1.95 5.64
CA TYR A 139 -6.78 -0.69 4.91
C TYR A 139 -6.79 0.48 5.91
N ALA A 140 -5.70 1.23 5.98
CA ALA A 140 -5.60 2.46 6.75
C ALA A 140 -5.90 3.66 5.83
N LEU A 141 -7.12 4.18 5.91
CA LEU A 141 -7.62 5.26 5.07
C LEU A 141 -7.69 6.55 5.89
N MET A 142 -6.77 7.48 5.64
CA MET A 142 -6.60 8.64 6.51
C MET A 142 -6.59 9.96 5.73
N GLN A 143 -7.20 10.98 6.31
CA GLN A 143 -7.14 12.39 5.89
C GLN A 143 -7.42 12.61 4.40
N SER A 144 -8.40 11.90 3.86
CA SER A 144 -8.64 11.78 2.41
C SER A 144 -10.09 12.09 2.06
N ARG A 145 -10.42 12.28 0.78
CA ARG A 145 -11.79 12.59 0.36
C ARG A 145 -12.15 12.03 -1.00
N LYS A 146 -13.43 11.75 -1.22
CA LYS A 146 -13.94 11.20 -2.49
C LYS A 146 -13.25 9.89 -2.88
N LEU A 147 -13.05 9.02 -1.91
CA LEU A 147 -12.55 7.66 -2.16
C LEU A 147 -13.72 6.75 -2.55
N THR A 148 -13.49 5.86 -3.50
CA THR A 148 -14.36 4.70 -3.76
C THR A 148 -13.63 3.45 -3.31
N VAL A 149 -14.10 2.85 -2.22
CA VAL A 149 -13.47 1.68 -1.60
C VAL A 149 -14.45 0.52 -1.65
N THR A 150 -14.29 -0.38 -2.63
CA THR A 150 -15.31 -1.40 -2.90
C THR A 150 -14.76 -2.77 -3.19
N GLY A 151 -15.46 -3.82 -2.76
CA GLY A 151 -15.08 -5.21 -3.07
C GLY A 151 -13.80 -5.70 -2.39
N ASN A 152 -13.19 -4.88 -1.51
CA ASN A 152 -11.96 -5.25 -0.84
C ASN A 152 -12.20 -6.31 0.24
N ARG A 153 -11.19 -7.14 0.46
CA ARG A 153 -11.20 -8.17 1.50
C ARG A 153 -10.05 -7.95 2.47
N SER A 154 -10.35 -8.07 3.75
CA SER A 154 -9.40 -8.11 4.85
C SER A 154 -9.62 -9.40 5.63
N ILE A 155 -8.57 -10.21 5.76
CA ILE A 155 -8.66 -11.57 6.30
C ILE A 155 -7.56 -11.80 7.33
N ASP A 156 -7.93 -12.18 8.54
CA ASP A 156 -7.00 -12.51 9.63
C ASP A 156 -6.03 -11.36 9.95
N ASP A 157 -6.40 -10.12 9.63
CA ASP A 157 -5.62 -8.93 9.99
C ASP A 157 -5.68 -8.69 11.50
N GLU A 158 -4.73 -7.95 12.04
CA GLU A 158 -4.77 -7.47 13.42
C GLU A 158 -5.42 -6.09 13.47
N ASN A 159 -5.74 -5.62 14.68
CA ASN A 159 -6.26 -4.29 15.03
C ASN A 159 -7.51 -3.82 14.25
N TYR A 160 -7.37 -3.56 12.95
CA TYR A 160 -8.42 -3.07 12.08
C TYR A 160 -8.38 -3.78 10.72
N GLY A 161 -9.52 -4.28 10.25
CA GLY A 161 -9.63 -4.66 8.84
C GLY A 161 -9.65 -3.43 7.93
N ILE A 162 -10.47 -2.44 8.29
CA ILE A 162 -10.48 -1.11 7.68
C ILE A 162 -10.47 -0.08 8.80
N LEU A 163 -9.42 0.73 8.87
CA LEU A 163 -9.32 1.90 9.72
C LEU A 163 -9.65 3.13 8.89
N MET A 164 -10.63 3.92 9.34
CA MET A 164 -10.97 5.19 8.72
C MET A 164 -10.69 6.32 9.70
N ASN A 165 -9.97 7.34 9.24
CA ASN A 165 -9.70 8.54 10.01
C ASN A 165 -9.82 9.76 9.13
N TYR A 166 -10.84 10.60 9.38
CA TYR A 166 -11.04 11.82 8.63
C TYR A 166 -11.13 11.59 7.10
N ILE A 167 -12.02 10.67 6.70
CA ILE A 167 -12.37 10.49 5.30
C ILE A 167 -13.73 11.12 5.01
N THR A 168 -13.84 11.91 3.95
CA THR A 168 -15.07 12.67 3.64
C THR A 168 -15.55 12.40 2.22
N TYR A 169 -16.86 12.52 1.98
CA TYR A 169 -17.48 12.33 0.66
C TYR A 169 -17.08 11.02 -0.04
N SER A 170 -16.80 9.98 0.75
CA SER A 170 -16.26 8.70 0.25
C SER A 170 -17.35 7.63 0.28
N THR A 171 -17.27 6.70 -0.65
CA THR A 171 -18.17 5.55 -0.75
C THR A 171 -17.41 4.29 -0.39
N LEU A 172 -17.91 3.56 0.61
CA LEU A 172 -17.42 2.25 1.00
C LEU A 172 -18.55 1.24 0.84
N ALA A 173 -18.41 0.26 -0.03
CA ALA A 173 -19.48 -0.69 -0.33
C ALA A 173 -18.94 -2.08 -0.71
N GLY A 174 -19.60 -3.13 -0.23
CA GLY A 174 -19.26 -4.51 -0.59
C GLY A 174 -17.87 -4.98 -0.13
N ASN A 175 -17.25 -4.29 0.84
CA ASN A 175 -16.01 -4.75 1.45
C ASN A 175 -16.32 -5.84 2.48
N ARG A 176 -15.40 -6.79 2.66
CA ARG A 176 -15.53 -7.91 3.59
C ARG A 176 -14.35 -7.98 4.54
N VAL A 177 -14.64 -7.95 5.83
CA VAL A 177 -13.65 -8.05 6.91
C VAL A 177 -13.91 -9.34 7.68
N GLU A 178 -12.88 -10.16 7.88
CA GLU A 178 -12.99 -11.49 8.48
C GLU A 178 -11.80 -11.76 9.41
N GLY A 179 -12.09 -12.35 10.58
CA GLY A 179 -11.02 -12.90 11.43
C GLY A 179 -10.09 -11.85 12.05
N VAL A 180 -10.53 -10.59 12.18
CA VAL A 180 -9.69 -9.55 12.78
C VAL A 180 -9.40 -9.88 14.25
N ARG A 181 -8.12 -9.83 14.61
CA ARG A 181 -7.65 -10.16 15.97
C ARG A 181 -7.09 -8.93 16.67
N SER A 182 -7.16 -8.91 17.99
CA SER A 182 -6.45 -7.89 18.77
C SER A 182 -4.95 -8.02 18.52
N GLY A 183 -4.30 -6.93 18.09
CA GLY A 183 -2.85 -6.89 17.92
C GLY A 183 -2.14 -6.76 19.27
N SER A 184 -0.86 -7.16 19.30
CA SER A 184 -0.02 -7.12 20.51
C SER A 184 0.72 -5.79 20.71
N THR A 185 0.62 -4.85 19.77
CA THR A 185 1.35 -3.58 19.80
C THR A 185 0.49 -2.46 20.39
N GLY A 186 1.03 -1.74 21.38
CA GLY A 186 0.38 -0.78 22.29
C GLY A 186 -0.33 0.45 21.72
N ASP A 187 -0.96 0.38 20.56
CA ASP A 187 -2.00 1.35 20.20
C ASP A 187 -3.22 1.03 21.07
N ALA A 188 -3.57 1.97 21.96
CA ALA A 188 -4.64 1.80 22.93
C ALA A 188 -5.90 1.23 22.28
N MET A 189 -6.38 0.10 22.80
CA MET A 189 -7.64 -0.53 22.43
C MET A 189 -8.77 0.50 22.53
N ILE A 190 -9.23 0.99 21.39
CA ILE A 190 -10.48 1.75 21.32
C ILE A 190 -11.59 0.73 21.05
N SER A 191 -12.56 0.62 21.96
CA SER A 191 -13.79 -0.15 21.72
C SER A 191 -14.43 0.26 20.38
N GLY A 192 -14.81 -0.70 19.54
CA GLY A 192 -15.32 -0.47 18.18
C GLY A 192 -14.29 -0.60 17.04
N ALA A 193 -13.26 -1.43 17.21
CA ALA A 193 -12.18 -1.64 16.23
C ALA A 193 -12.60 -2.27 14.88
N GLU A 194 -13.84 -2.72 14.75
CA GLU A 194 -14.39 -3.25 13.48
C GLU A 194 -14.86 -2.15 12.52
N GLY A 195 -14.88 -0.89 12.95
CA GLY A 195 -15.21 0.22 12.08
C GLY A 195 -15.54 1.46 12.89
N LYS A 196 -14.70 2.49 12.78
CA LYS A 196 -15.11 3.85 13.11
C LYS A 196 -15.30 4.62 11.81
N ALA A 197 -16.49 5.18 11.67
CA ALA A 197 -16.79 6.30 10.78
C ALA A 197 -16.18 7.60 11.32
#